data_AF-A0A853KXL5-F1
#
_entry.id   AF-A0A853KXL5-F1
#
_cell.length_a   1.000
_cell.length_b   1.000
_cell.length_c   1.000
_cell.angle_alpha   90.00
_cell.angle_beta   90.00
_cell.angle_gamma   90.00
#
_symmetry.space_group_name_H-M   'P 1'
#
loop_
_entity.id
_entity.type
_entity.pdbx_description
1 polymer ?
#
loop_
_entity_poly.entity_id
_entity_poly.type
_entity_poly.pdbx_seq_one_letter_code
_entity_poly.pdbx_strand_id
1 'polypeptide(L)'
;MTKVTILGCGSSNGVPSVGLGWGKCDPNNPKNQRLRSSILIEEAGKKILVDVTPDFRQQALTHGIDHVDAILFTHSHADHVHGIDDVRWLNVAMERPIDIYANAQTISDIDHRFNYVFTPLPEGVEFYFKPVLIPHVITGPITPAGVPITVFSQDHGYGETLGFKIGKFAYSTDVVEFPEESKEHLYDLDVWVVDCLRHRPHNTHAHLEKLLGWVEEFKPKQVYMTHMGIQFDYAQAMADTPDHVEPAYDGLVIEVN
;
A
#
# COMPACT_ATOMS: atom_id res chain seq x y z
N MET A 1 13.48 9.53 -11.07
CA MET A 1 13.14 10.19 -9.80
C MET A 1 11.76 9.66 -9.50
N THR A 2 11.70 8.84 -8.46
CA THR A 2 10.49 8.16 -8.05
C THR A 2 9.68 9.14 -7.22
N LYS A 3 8.44 9.39 -7.61
CA LYS A 3 7.48 10.14 -6.79
C LYS A 3 6.47 9.15 -6.22
N VAL A 4 6.25 9.21 -4.91
CA VAL A 4 5.29 8.36 -4.21
C VAL A 4 4.25 9.24 -3.53
N THR A 5 2.97 8.98 -3.79
CA THR A 5 1.86 9.63 -3.10
C THR A 5 1.23 8.63 -2.13
N ILE A 6 1.16 8.98 -0.85
CA ILE A 6 0.43 8.21 0.16
C ILE A 6 -1.06 8.47 -0.04
N LEU A 7 -1.77 7.51 -0.62
CA LEU A 7 -3.22 7.62 -0.88
C LEU A 7 -4.03 7.39 0.40
N GLY A 8 -3.51 6.56 1.29
CA GLY A 8 -4.02 6.36 2.64
C GLY A 8 -2.93 5.82 3.54
N CYS A 9 -2.95 6.20 4.82
CA CYS A 9 -1.98 5.70 5.82
C CYS A 9 -2.64 5.07 7.06
N GLY A 10 -3.94 4.82 7.01
CA GLY A 10 -4.71 4.22 8.10
C GLY A 10 -4.68 2.70 8.09
N SER A 11 -4.89 2.11 9.26
CA SER A 11 -5.17 0.67 9.39
C SER A 11 -6.47 0.27 8.68
N SER A 12 -6.75 -1.03 8.59
CA SER A 12 -8.02 -1.60 8.09
C SER A 12 -9.32 -0.86 8.48
N ASN A 13 -9.40 -0.37 9.71
CA ASN A 13 -10.59 0.34 10.22
C ASN A 13 -10.75 1.79 9.74
N GLY A 14 -9.71 2.38 9.14
CA GLY A 14 -9.57 3.82 8.95
C GLY A 14 -9.46 4.62 10.26
N VAL A 15 -9.27 5.93 10.14
CA VAL A 15 -9.39 6.88 11.26
C VAL A 15 -10.21 8.10 10.79
N PRO A 16 -11.35 8.41 11.44
CA PRO A 16 -11.99 7.68 12.53
C PRO A 16 -12.52 6.31 12.10
N SER A 17 -12.57 5.38 13.05
CA SER A 17 -13.10 4.03 12.84
C SER A 17 -14.63 4.00 12.96
N VAL A 18 -15.28 3.20 12.12
CA VAL A 18 -16.73 2.94 12.21
C VAL A 18 -17.08 2.37 13.59
N GLY A 19 -17.93 3.09 14.35
CA GLY A 19 -18.38 2.69 15.68
C GLY A 19 -17.40 3.00 16.82
N LEU A 20 -16.09 3.15 16.57
CA LEU A 20 -15.08 3.48 17.58
C LEU A 20 -14.61 4.94 17.54
N GLY A 21 -14.93 5.68 16.48
CA GLY A 21 -14.58 7.08 16.34
C GLY A 21 -13.07 7.30 16.22
N TRP A 22 -12.58 8.41 16.76
CA TRP A 22 -11.19 8.86 16.63
C TRP A 22 -10.20 8.13 17.55
N GLY A 23 -10.69 7.35 18.53
CA GLY A 23 -9.86 6.74 19.56
C GLY A 23 -9.06 7.79 20.34
N LYS A 24 -7.74 7.73 20.23
CA LYS A 24 -6.80 8.68 20.85
C LYS A 24 -6.39 9.84 19.94
N CYS A 25 -6.75 9.78 18.66
CA CYS A 25 -6.34 10.79 17.70
C CYS A 25 -7.12 12.09 17.91
N ASP A 26 -6.45 13.25 17.81
CA ASP A 26 -7.11 14.54 17.83
C ASP A 26 -7.97 14.72 16.56
N PRO A 27 -9.31 14.87 16.67
CA PRO A 27 -10.20 15.07 15.53
C PRO A 27 -10.00 16.42 14.82
N ASN A 28 -9.33 17.39 15.45
CA ASN A 28 -9.09 18.70 14.85
C ASN A 28 -7.81 18.73 14.01
N ASN A 29 -6.96 17.70 14.10
CA ASN A 29 -5.79 17.58 13.25
C ASN A 29 -6.16 16.80 11.98
N PRO A 30 -6.19 17.44 10.80
CA PRO A 30 -6.62 16.78 9.56
C PRO A 30 -5.71 15.60 9.16
N LYS A 31 -4.45 15.57 9.63
CA LYS A 31 -3.53 14.44 9.38
C LYS A 31 -3.89 13.16 10.13
N ASN A 32 -4.81 13.25 11.09
CA ASN A 32 -5.38 12.09 11.76
C ASN A 32 -6.58 11.49 11.00
N GLN A 33 -7.12 12.17 10.00
CA GLN A 33 -8.10 11.55 9.11
C GLN A 33 -7.34 10.66 8.12
N ARG A 34 -7.58 9.36 8.19
CA ARG A 34 -6.81 8.35 7.45
C ARG A 34 -7.73 7.35 6.76
N LEU A 35 -7.61 7.28 5.45
CA LEU A 35 -8.12 6.22 4.58
C LEU A 35 -7.24 4.97 4.73
N ARG A 36 -7.72 3.81 4.24
CA ARG A 36 -6.94 2.56 4.29
C ARG A 36 -5.65 2.67 3.47
N SER A 37 -4.63 1.95 3.93
CA SER A 37 -3.25 1.97 3.43
C SER A 37 -3.16 1.68 1.93
N SER A 38 -2.63 2.64 1.16
CA SER A 38 -2.33 2.50 -0.27
C SER A 38 -1.41 3.62 -0.73
N ILE A 39 -0.63 3.34 -1.78
CA ILE A 39 0.27 4.32 -2.40
C ILE A 39 0.14 4.33 -3.92
N LEU A 40 0.41 5.48 -4.53
CA LEU A 40 0.65 5.61 -5.97
C LEU A 40 2.12 5.90 -6.19
N ILE A 41 2.76 5.08 -7.01
CA ILE A 41 4.15 5.23 -7.43
C ILE A 41 4.17 5.79 -8.84
N GLU A 42 4.91 6.88 -9.03
CA GLU A 42 5.19 7.49 -10.32
C GLU A 42 6.70 7.36 -10.59
N GLU A 43 7.08 6.52 -11.55
CA GLU A 43 8.49 6.30 -11.92
C GLU A 43 8.62 6.12 -13.44
N ALA A 44 9.64 6.73 -14.04
CA ALA A 44 9.87 6.71 -15.50
C ALA A 44 8.61 7.06 -16.35
N GLY A 45 7.75 7.94 -15.84
CA GLY A 45 6.50 8.34 -16.51
C GLY A 45 5.38 7.30 -16.42
N LYS A 46 5.50 6.31 -15.54
CA LYS A 46 4.53 5.24 -15.30
C LYS A 46 3.87 5.40 -13.94
N LYS A 47 2.57 5.09 -13.85
CA LYS A 47 1.77 5.11 -12.62
C LYS A 47 1.50 3.67 -12.16
N ILE A 48 2.01 3.29 -11.00
CA ILE A 48 1.82 1.96 -10.41
C ILE A 48 1.08 2.12 -9.09
N LEU A 49 -0.12 1.58 -9.02
CA LEU A 49 -0.94 1.59 -7.80
C LEU A 49 -0.58 0.39 -6.94
N VAL A 50 -0.41 0.59 -5.64
CA VAL A 50 -0.25 -0.50 -4.67
C VAL A 50 -1.51 -0.56 -3.82
N ASP A 51 -2.18 -1.70 -3.90
CA ASP A 51 -3.48 -2.03 -3.30
C ASP A 51 -4.66 -1.17 -3.79
N VAL A 52 -5.82 -1.80 -3.91
CA VAL A 52 -7.09 -1.16 -4.30
C VAL A 52 -8.05 -1.22 -3.13
N THR A 53 -7.85 -0.29 -2.20
CA THR A 53 -8.60 -0.21 -0.95
C THR A 53 -10.08 0.09 -1.21
N PRO A 54 -10.99 -0.18 -0.26
CA PRO A 54 -12.37 0.26 -0.44
C PRO A 54 -12.54 1.81 -0.46
N ASP A 55 -11.47 2.58 -0.19
CA ASP A 55 -11.44 4.05 -0.34
C ASP A 55 -10.93 4.47 -1.73
N PHE A 56 -10.58 3.52 -2.60
CA PHE A 56 -9.89 3.77 -3.87
C PHE A 56 -10.59 4.84 -4.71
N ARG A 57 -11.92 4.81 -4.83
CA ARG A 57 -12.65 5.88 -5.54
C ARG A 57 -12.37 7.26 -4.97
N GLN A 58 -12.38 7.43 -3.65
CA GLN A 58 -12.07 8.71 -3.02
C GLN A 58 -10.60 9.08 -3.22
N GLN A 59 -9.70 8.12 -3.04
CA GLN A 59 -8.26 8.29 -3.25
C GLN A 59 -7.95 8.75 -4.68
N ALA A 60 -8.51 8.06 -5.69
CA ALA A 60 -8.36 8.38 -7.10
C ALA A 60 -8.90 9.78 -7.44
N LEU A 61 -10.11 10.12 -6.97
CA LEU A 61 -10.70 11.43 -7.24
C LEU A 61 -9.93 12.58 -6.58
N THR A 62 -9.45 12.37 -5.34
CA THR A 62 -8.69 13.38 -4.59
C THR A 62 -7.35 13.69 -5.26
N HIS A 63 -6.70 12.66 -5.81
CA HIS A 63 -5.37 12.76 -6.43
C HIS A 63 -5.39 12.84 -7.97
N GLY A 64 -6.57 12.93 -8.59
CA GLY A 64 -6.70 13.02 -10.04
C GLY A 64 -6.12 11.80 -10.77
N ILE A 65 -6.28 10.60 -10.21
CA ILE A 65 -5.84 9.35 -10.84
C ILE A 65 -6.83 9.01 -11.96
N ASP A 66 -6.39 9.26 -13.19
CA ASP A 66 -7.12 9.04 -14.44
C ASP A 66 -6.67 7.79 -15.20
N HIS A 67 -5.50 7.25 -14.86
CA HIS A 67 -4.96 6.01 -15.39
C HIS A 67 -3.96 5.38 -14.41
N VAL A 68 -3.74 4.08 -14.55
CA VAL A 68 -2.61 3.34 -13.95
C VAL A 68 -2.01 2.43 -15.00
N ASP A 69 -0.69 2.27 -15.01
CA ASP A 69 -0.03 1.35 -15.92
C ASP A 69 -0.12 -0.10 -15.42
N ALA A 70 -0.06 -0.30 -14.10
CA ALA A 70 -0.21 -1.59 -13.42
C ALA A 70 -0.71 -1.42 -11.98
N ILE A 71 -1.21 -2.51 -11.40
CA ILE A 71 -1.61 -2.59 -9.98
C ILE A 71 -0.80 -3.70 -9.30
N LEU A 72 -0.24 -3.43 -8.14
CA LEU A 72 0.39 -4.43 -7.27
C LEU A 72 -0.52 -4.67 -6.07
N PHE A 73 -0.68 -5.92 -5.66
CA PHE A 73 -1.32 -6.24 -4.39
C PHE A 73 -0.30 -6.77 -3.39
N THR A 74 -0.29 -6.20 -2.19
CA THR A 74 0.52 -6.68 -1.07
C THR A 74 0.02 -8.02 -0.58
N HIS A 75 -1.30 -8.13 -0.39
CA HIS A 75 -2.01 -9.34 0.02
C HIS A 75 -3.53 -9.18 -0.17
N SER A 76 -4.30 -10.14 0.32
CA SER A 76 -5.71 -10.31 -0.01
C SER A 76 -6.70 -9.82 1.07
N HIS A 77 -6.27 -9.10 2.11
CA HIS A 77 -7.22 -8.57 3.10
C HIS A 77 -8.14 -7.49 2.54
N ALA A 78 -9.29 -7.32 3.19
CA ALA A 78 -10.41 -6.53 2.71
C ALA A 78 -10.06 -5.07 2.41
N ASP A 79 -9.29 -4.46 3.30
CA ASP A 79 -8.77 -3.11 3.24
C ASP A 79 -7.82 -2.85 2.07
N HIS A 80 -7.27 -3.89 1.45
CA HIS A 80 -6.35 -3.79 0.32
C HIS A 80 -6.99 -4.15 -1.02
N VAL A 81 -8.14 -4.83 -1.03
CA VAL A 81 -8.73 -5.37 -2.27
C VAL A 81 -10.19 -5.01 -2.52
N HIS A 82 -10.96 -4.55 -1.52
CA HIS A 82 -12.42 -4.41 -1.69
C HIS A 82 -12.85 -3.17 -2.49
N GLY A 83 -11.92 -2.33 -2.98
CA GLY A 83 -12.23 -1.29 -3.96
C GLY A 83 -12.14 -1.75 -5.42
N ILE A 84 -11.84 -3.02 -5.66
CA ILE A 84 -11.49 -3.54 -7.00
C ILE A 84 -12.52 -3.28 -8.09
N ASP A 85 -13.82 -3.15 -7.76
CA ASP A 85 -14.86 -2.82 -8.76
C ASP A 85 -14.72 -1.41 -9.35
N ASP A 86 -14.23 -0.45 -8.54
CA ASP A 86 -14.06 0.94 -8.98
C ASP A 86 -12.96 1.10 -10.05
N VAL A 87 -12.04 0.13 -10.16
CA VAL A 87 -10.99 0.09 -11.21
C VAL A 87 -11.58 0.00 -12.61
N ARG A 88 -12.84 -0.45 -12.76
CA ARG A 88 -13.56 -0.41 -14.04
C ARG A 88 -13.47 0.96 -14.71
N TRP A 89 -13.55 2.05 -13.95
CA TRP A 89 -13.54 3.39 -14.53
C TRP A 89 -12.17 3.77 -15.10
N LEU A 90 -11.09 3.19 -14.58
CA LEU A 90 -9.78 3.28 -15.21
C LEU A 90 -9.72 2.45 -16.49
N ASN A 91 -10.31 1.24 -16.53
CA ASN A 91 -10.43 0.48 -17.78
C ASN A 91 -11.17 1.28 -18.86
N VAL A 92 -12.28 1.95 -18.48
CA VAL A 92 -13.04 2.83 -19.39
C VAL A 92 -12.18 3.99 -19.89
N ALA A 93 -11.50 4.71 -19.00
CA ALA A 93 -10.70 5.88 -19.36
C ALA A 93 -9.50 5.52 -20.24
N MET A 94 -8.89 4.35 -20.01
CA MET A 94 -7.70 3.89 -20.71
C MET A 94 -8.00 3.00 -21.93
N GLU A 95 -9.25 2.59 -22.11
CA GLU A 95 -9.72 1.67 -23.15
C GLU A 95 -8.90 0.36 -23.23
N ARG A 96 -8.45 -0.16 -22.08
CA ARG A 96 -7.67 -1.41 -22.02
C ARG A 96 -7.83 -2.17 -20.69
N PRO A 97 -7.54 -3.48 -20.66
CA PRO A 97 -7.34 -4.22 -19.42
C PRO A 97 -6.15 -3.66 -18.62
N ILE A 98 -6.15 -3.92 -17.32
CA ILE A 98 -5.07 -3.51 -16.41
C ILE A 98 -4.34 -4.75 -15.90
N ASP A 99 -3.03 -4.77 -16.06
CA ASP A 99 -2.17 -5.81 -15.49
C ASP A 99 -2.10 -5.67 -13.98
N ILE A 100 -2.31 -6.78 -13.27
CA ILE A 100 -2.17 -6.85 -11.83
C ILE A 100 -1.08 -7.85 -11.44
N TYR A 101 -0.39 -7.60 -10.35
CA TYR A 101 0.68 -8.46 -9.84
C TYR A 101 0.45 -8.76 -8.37
N ALA A 102 0.45 -10.04 -8.01
CA ALA A 102 0.37 -10.50 -6.62
C ALA A 102 0.96 -11.91 -6.48
N ASN A 103 1.14 -12.39 -5.25
CA ASN A 103 1.46 -13.81 -5.05
C ASN A 103 0.28 -14.71 -5.46
N ALA A 104 0.55 -16.01 -5.59
CA ALA A 104 -0.44 -16.99 -6.04
C ALA A 104 -1.67 -17.06 -5.13
N GLN A 105 -1.47 -16.96 -3.81
CA GLN A 105 -2.55 -16.98 -2.82
C GLN A 105 -3.48 -15.77 -3.01
N THR A 106 -2.92 -14.57 -3.18
CA THR A 106 -3.70 -13.35 -3.36
C THR A 106 -4.51 -13.37 -4.65
N ILE A 107 -3.92 -13.84 -5.76
CA ILE A 107 -4.67 -14.03 -7.01
C ILE A 107 -5.81 -15.03 -6.82
N SER A 108 -5.56 -16.15 -6.14
CA SER A 108 -6.58 -17.16 -5.84
C SER A 108 -7.72 -16.58 -4.99
N ASP A 109 -7.42 -15.77 -3.98
CA ASP A 109 -8.42 -15.16 -3.11
C ASP A 109 -9.23 -14.06 -3.80
N ILE A 110 -8.60 -13.31 -4.72
CA ILE A 110 -9.29 -12.34 -5.56
C ILE A 110 -10.20 -13.08 -6.55
N ASP A 111 -9.72 -14.14 -7.20
CA ASP A 111 -10.53 -14.94 -8.11
C ASP A 111 -11.74 -15.55 -7.37
N HIS A 112 -11.55 -16.07 -6.15
CA HIS A 112 -12.65 -16.64 -5.38
C HIS A 112 -13.75 -15.62 -5.03
N ARG A 113 -13.38 -14.38 -4.66
CA ARG A 113 -14.33 -13.34 -4.21
C ARG A 113 -14.89 -12.48 -5.34
N PHE A 114 -14.08 -12.28 -6.38
CA PHE A 114 -14.32 -11.30 -7.43
C PHE A 114 -14.04 -11.88 -8.83
N ASN A 115 -14.22 -13.19 -9.05
CA ASN A 115 -13.88 -13.91 -10.30
C ASN A 115 -14.22 -13.15 -11.60
N TYR A 116 -15.33 -12.42 -11.60
CA TYR A 116 -15.79 -11.62 -12.74
C TYR A 116 -14.75 -10.58 -13.21
N VAL A 117 -13.84 -10.10 -12.35
CA VAL A 117 -12.80 -9.13 -12.71
C VAL A 117 -11.72 -9.74 -13.62
N PHE A 118 -11.47 -11.05 -13.54
CA PHE A 118 -10.49 -11.76 -14.39
C PHE A 118 -11.11 -12.35 -15.66
N THR A 119 -12.43 -12.37 -15.76
CA THR A 119 -13.11 -12.82 -16.97
C THR A 119 -12.92 -11.77 -18.08
N PRO A 120 -12.47 -12.11 -19.30
CA PRO A 120 -12.44 -11.15 -20.40
C PRO A 120 -13.83 -10.59 -20.73
N LEU A 121 -13.90 -9.47 -21.46
CA LEU A 121 -15.19 -9.04 -22.03
C LEU A 121 -15.69 -10.09 -23.03
N PRO A 122 -17.02 -10.30 -23.14
CA PRO A 122 -17.58 -11.15 -24.18
C PRO A 122 -17.18 -10.66 -25.58
N GLU A 123 -17.12 -11.58 -26.53
CA GLU A 123 -16.84 -11.24 -27.94
C GLU A 123 -17.85 -10.20 -28.45
N GLY A 124 -17.34 -9.15 -29.11
CA GLY A 124 -18.15 -8.04 -29.63
C GLY A 124 -18.58 -6.98 -28.60
N VAL A 125 -18.18 -7.11 -27.33
CA VAL A 125 -18.42 -6.07 -26.31
C VAL A 125 -17.17 -5.20 -26.16
N GLU A 126 -17.27 -3.94 -26.59
CA GLU A 126 -16.16 -2.97 -26.59
C GLU A 126 -16.20 -1.98 -25.41
N PHE A 127 -17.15 -2.13 -24.49
CA PHE A 127 -17.28 -1.25 -23.32
C PHE A 127 -17.06 -2.02 -22.01
N TYR A 128 -16.32 -1.40 -21.09
CA TYR A 128 -16.04 -1.98 -19.77
C TYR A 128 -17.23 -1.78 -18.82
N PHE A 129 -18.16 -2.73 -18.78
CA PHE A 129 -19.27 -2.77 -17.80
C PHE A 129 -18.87 -3.33 -16.43
N LYS A 130 -17.67 -3.91 -16.35
CA LYS A 130 -17.03 -4.48 -15.16
C LYS A 130 -15.51 -4.25 -15.29
N PRO A 131 -14.72 -4.38 -14.20
CA PRO A 131 -13.28 -4.40 -14.32
C PRO A 131 -12.81 -5.56 -15.22
N VAL A 132 -11.68 -5.35 -15.88
CA VAL A 132 -10.96 -6.40 -16.60
C VAL A 132 -9.50 -6.31 -16.23
N LEU A 133 -9.06 -7.30 -15.46
CA LEU A 133 -7.74 -7.38 -14.87
C LEU A 133 -7.01 -8.60 -15.43
N ILE A 134 -5.72 -8.45 -15.73
CA ILE A 134 -4.86 -9.53 -16.21
C ILE A 134 -3.93 -9.93 -15.06
N PRO A 135 -4.13 -11.09 -14.42
CA PRO A 135 -3.32 -11.49 -13.27
C PRO A 135 -1.96 -12.04 -13.69
N HIS A 136 -0.90 -11.54 -13.03
CA HIS A 136 0.47 -12.04 -13.13
C HIS A 136 0.94 -12.52 -11.75
N VAL A 137 1.21 -13.81 -11.63
CA VAL A 137 1.73 -14.39 -10.38
C VAL A 137 3.18 -13.97 -10.20
N ILE A 138 3.49 -13.36 -9.06
CA ILE A 138 4.85 -12.98 -8.67
C ILE A 138 5.61 -14.23 -8.21
N THR A 139 6.74 -14.51 -8.85
CA THR A 139 7.67 -15.58 -8.47
C THR A 139 9.11 -15.07 -8.28
N GLY A 140 9.30 -13.75 -8.24
CA GLY A 140 10.60 -13.08 -8.20
C GLY A 140 10.47 -11.59 -8.53
N PRO A 141 11.57 -10.91 -8.90
CA PRO A 141 11.52 -9.52 -9.36
C PRO A 141 10.56 -9.35 -10.53
N ILE A 142 9.86 -8.22 -10.56
CA ILE A 142 8.87 -7.89 -11.59
C ILE A 142 9.26 -6.63 -12.35
N THR A 143 8.65 -6.43 -13.51
CA THR A 143 8.87 -5.21 -14.32
C THR A 143 7.54 -4.66 -14.88
N PRO A 144 6.57 -4.32 -14.00
CA PRO A 144 5.29 -3.76 -14.42
C PRO A 144 5.51 -2.50 -15.27
N ALA A 145 4.95 -2.50 -16.48
CA ALA A 145 5.04 -1.38 -17.42
C ALA A 145 6.46 -0.88 -17.72
N GLY A 146 7.49 -1.73 -17.55
CA GLY A 146 8.89 -1.36 -17.76
C GLY A 146 9.63 -0.86 -16.51
N VAL A 147 8.97 -0.75 -15.36
CA VAL A 147 9.58 -0.30 -14.09
C VAL A 147 10.07 -1.51 -13.28
N PRO A 148 11.38 -1.68 -13.05
CA PRO A 148 11.90 -2.78 -12.24
C PRO A 148 11.51 -2.63 -10.77
N ILE A 149 10.92 -3.66 -10.18
CA ILE A 149 10.54 -3.69 -8.77
C ILE A 149 11.05 -4.99 -8.15
N THR A 150 11.79 -4.84 -7.05
CA THR A 150 12.13 -5.95 -6.16
C THR A 150 10.94 -6.22 -5.24
N VAL A 151 10.52 -7.47 -5.16
CA VAL A 151 9.44 -7.93 -4.28
C VAL A 151 10.07 -8.81 -3.20
N PHE A 152 9.64 -8.66 -1.96
CA PHE A 152 10.14 -9.43 -0.83
C PHE A 152 9.01 -9.85 0.11
N SER A 153 9.18 -10.98 0.78
CA SER A 153 8.18 -11.52 1.70
C SER A 153 8.22 -10.80 3.05
N GLN A 154 7.08 -10.74 3.71
CA GLN A 154 6.91 -10.18 5.04
C GLN A 154 6.05 -11.14 5.87
N ASP A 155 6.37 -11.29 7.15
CA ASP A 155 5.51 -12.03 8.08
C ASP A 155 4.40 -11.08 8.58
N HIS A 156 3.15 -11.49 8.39
CA HIS A 156 1.95 -10.80 8.88
C HIS A 156 1.24 -11.62 9.97
N GLY A 157 2.00 -12.40 10.74
CA GLY A 157 1.59 -13.15 11.93
C GLY A 157 0.84 -14.44 11.61
N TYR A 158 -0.21 -14.36 10.79
CA TYR A 158 -1.03 -15.51 10.38
C TYR A 158 -0.99 -15.76 8.86
N GLY A 159 -0.10 -15.07 8.14
CA GLY A 159 0.04 -15.14 6.71
C GLY A 159 1.28 -14.39 6.22
N GLU A 160 1.53 -14.49 4.92
CA GLU A 160 2.57 -13.74 4.23
C GLU A 160 1.96 -12.54 3.51
N THR A 161 2.64 -11.39 3.58
CA THR A 161 2.37 -10.21 2.75
C THR A 161 3.61 -9.85 1.94
N LEU A 162 3.46 -9.00 0.92
CA LEU A 162 4.56 -8.57 0.07
C LEU A 162 4.95 -7.12 0.34
N GLY A 163 6.26 -6.89 0.44
CA GLY A 163 6.87 -5.58 0.37
C GLY A 163 7.46 -5.31 -1.03
N PHE A 164 7.58 -4.02 -1.37
CA PHE A 164 8.05 -3.59 -2.69
C PHE A 164 9.20 -2.59 -2.57
N LYS A 165 10.24 -2.75 -3.39
CA LYS A 165 11.39 -1.84 -3.45
C LYS A 165 11.67 -1.39 -4.89
N ILE A 166 11.87 -0.08 -5.05
CA ILE A 166 12.14 0.59 -6.33
C ILE A 166 13.32 1.53 -6.12
N GLY A 167 14.47 1.20 -6.71
CA GLY A 167 15.71 1.91 -6.42
C GLY A 167 16.03 1.91 -4.92
N LYS A 168 16.02 3.11 -4.32
CA LYS A 168 16.27 3.34 -2.88
C LYS A 168 15.01 3.66 -2.07
N PHE A 169 13.82 3.45 -2.65
CA PHE A 169 12.53 3.50 -1.97
C PHE A 169 12.05 2.09 -1.63
N ALA A 170 11.47 1.89 -0.45
CA ALA A 170 10.74 0.67 -0.10
C ALA A 170 9.39 0.98 0.56
N TYR A 171 8.42 0.08 0.34
CA TYR A 171 7.08 0.09 0.93
C TYR A 171 6.79 -1.27 1.61
N SER A 172 6.44 -1.21 2.90
CA SER A 172 6.27 -2.37 3.78
C SER A 172 5.07 -2.18 4.72
N THR A 173 3.85 -2.32 4.21
CA THR A 173 2.62 -2.35 5.03
C THR A 173 2.36 -3.77 5.54
N ASP A 174 1.57 -3.89 6.61
CA ASP A 174 1.04 -5.16 7.10
C ASP A 174 2.14 -6.18 7.41
N VAL A 175 3.04 -5.81 8.32
CA VAL A 175 4.21 -6.61 8.68
C VAL A 175 4.43 -6.61 10.19
N VAL A 176 4.55 -7.80 10.78
CA VAL A 176 4.99 -7.99 12.16
C VAL A 176 6.46 -8.33 12.25
N GLU A 177 7.04 -9.02 11.25
CA GLU A 177 8.45 -9.39 11.20
C GLU A 177 8.97 -9.52 9.76
N PHE A 178 10.26 -9.26 9.56
CA PHE A 178 10.92 -9.53 8.28
C PHE A 178 11.65 -10.87 8.31
N PRO A 179 11.35 -11.81 7.39
CA PRO A 179 12.18 -12.99 7.16
C PRO A 179 13.64 -12.58 6.89
N GLU A 180 14.60 -13.42 7.33
CA GLU A 180 16.03 -13.09 7.25
C GLU A 180 16.48 -12.81 5.82
N GLU A 181 15.97 -13.56 4.86
CA GLU A 181 16.21 -13.39 3.43
C GLU A 181 15.67 -12.07 2.87
N SER A 182 14.67 -11.45 3.51
CA SER A 182 14.06 -10.21 3.02
C SER A 182 14.77 -8.96 3.55
N LYS A 183 15.54 -9.09 4.64
CA LYS A 183 16.26 -7.98 5.28
C LYS A 183 17.28 -7.34 4.35
N GLU A 184 17.90 -8.08 3.45
CA GLU A 184 18.89 -7.54 2.52
C GLU A 184 18.33 -6.39 1.65
N HIS A 185 17.01 -6.40 1.40
CA HIS A 185 16.34 -5.38 0.62
C HIS A 185 16.06 -4.09 1.41
N LEU A 186 16.20 -4.10 2.73
CA LEU A 186 15.87 -2.96 3.59
C LEU A 186 17.08 -2.08 3.91
N TYR A 187 18.29 -2.50 3.54
CA TYR A 187 19.50 -1.69 3.66
C TYR A 187 19.67 -0.70 2.49
N ASP A 188 20.43 0.38 2.74
CA ASP A 188 20.74 1.46 1.77
C ASP A 188 19.49 2.14 1.17
N LEU A 189 18.46 2.31 2.00
CA LEU A 189 17.24 3.04 1.64
C LEU A 189 17.39 4.55 1.88
N ASP A 190 16.95 5.32 0.89
CA ASP A 190 16.78 6.77 1.03
C ASP A 190 15.44 7.07 1.70
N VAL A 191 14.38 6.34 1.33
CA VAL A 191 13.06 6.45 1.97
C VAL A 191 12.45 5.07 2.21
N TRP A 192 11.91 4.86 3.40
CA TRP A 192 11.14 3.67 3.75
C TRP A 192 9.76 4.04 4.29
N VAL A 193 8.70 3.57 3.63
CA VAL A 193 7.34 3.65 4.17
C VAL A 193 6.99 2.30 4.77
N VAL A 194 6.64 2.25 6.06
CA VAL A 194 6.57 1.00 6.82
C VAL A 194 5.46 0.99 7.86
N ASP A 195 4.88 -0.18 8.11
CA ASP A 195 3.85 -0.45 9.12
C ASP A 195 4.29 0.05 10.50
N CYS A 196 3.38 0.79 11.16
CA CYS A 196 3.41 1.00 12.59
C CYS A 196 1.97 1.24 13.09
N LEU A 197 1.26 0.15 13.36
CA LEU A 197 -0.15 0.21 13.76
C LEU A 197 -0.40 1.07 15.00
N ARG A 198 0.45 0.94 16.02
CA ARG A 198 0.26 1.55 17.35
C ARG A 198 1.53 1.48 18.21
N HIS A 199 1.51 2.12 19.39
CA HIS A 199 2.62 2.04 20.36
C HIS A 199 2.84 0.65 20.97
N ARG A 200 1.78 -0.13 21.19
CA ARG A 200 1.86 -1.42 21.91
C ARG A 200 1.94 -2.62 20.96
N PRO A 201 2.61 -3.73 21.33
CA PRO A 201 2.71 -4.92 20.51
C PRO A 201 1.37 -5.40 19.92
N HIS A 202 1.41 -5.89 18.67
CA HIS A 202 0.28 -6.51 17.97
C HIS A 202 0.74 -7.83 17.36
N ASN A 203 -0.19 -8.76 17.10
CA ASN A 203 0.16 -10.10 16.62
C ASN A 203 0.52 -10.12 15.13
N THR A 204 0.01 -9.15 14.35
CA THR A 204 0.14 -9.11 12.89
C THR A 204 0.78 -7.82 12.38
N HIS A 205 1.08 -6.86 13.25
CA HIS A 205 1.60 -5.56 12.86
C HIS A 205 2.75 -5.12 13.76
N ALA A 206 3.66 -4.35 13.18
CA ALA A 206 4.70 -3.66 13.91
C ALA A 206 4.07 -2.65 14.89
N HIS A 207 4.77 -2.48 16.01
CA HIS A 207 4.52 -1.41 16.95
C HIS A 207 5.73 -0.50 17.00
N LEU A 208 5.57 0.69 17.56
CA LEU A 208 6.57 1.75 17.49
C LEU A 208 7.98 1.30 17.91
N GLU A 209 8.12 0.63 19.06
CA GLU A 209 9.43 0.16 19.54
C GLU A 209 10.10 -0.81 18.56
N LYS A 210 9.32 -1.72 17.95
CA LYS A 210 9.83 -2.64 16.93
C LYS A 210 10.29 -1.92 15.67
N LEU A 211 9.50 -0.97 15.20
CA LEU A 211 9.90 -0.12 14.07
C LEU A 211 11.21 0.59 14.36
N LEU A 212 11.34 1.24 15.53
CA LEU A 212 12.57 1.96 15.89
C LEU A 212 13.79 1.02 15.93
N GLY A 213 13.62 -0.23 16.38
CA GLY A 213 14.66 -1.26 16.28
C GLY A 213 15.09 -1.54 14.84
N TRP A 214 14.13 -1.66 13.90
CA TRP A 214 14.47 -1.81 12.47
C TRP A 214 15.14 -0.56 11.89
N VAL A 215 14.75 0.64 12.33
CA VAL A 215 15.41 1.88 11.91
C VAL A 215 16.88 1.90 12.37
N GLU A 216 17.17 1.45 13.58
CA GLU A 216 18.56 1.32 14.08
C GLU A 216 19.37 0.27 13.30
N GLU A 217 18.75 -0.84 12.93
CA GLU A 217 19.37 -1.93 12.16
C GLU A 217 19.66 -1.53 10.71
N PHE A 218 18.63 -1.11 9.97
CA PHE A 218 18.68 -0.88 8.52
C PHE A 218 19.14 0.52 8.13
N LYS A 219 19.03 1.49 9.05
CA LYS A 219 19.49 2.89 8.89
C LYS A 219 19.00 3.58 7.60
N PRO A 220 17.68 3.53 7.29
CA PRO A 220 17.12 4.33 6.21
C PRO A 220 17.34 5.83 6.47
N LYS A 221 17.52 6.63 5.41
CA LYS A 221 17.72 8.09 5.59
C LYS A 221 16.45 8.81 6.05
N GLN A 222 15.28 8.36 5.60
CA GLN A 222 13.97 8.86 6.01
C GLN A 222 12.97 7.71 6.12
N VAL A 223 12.11 7.77 7.13
CA VAL A 223 11.05 6.78 7.37
C VAL A 223 9.70 7.47 7.51
N TYR A 224 8.68 6.84 6.93
CA TYR A 224 7.29 7.24 7.08
C TYR A 224 6.46 6.07 7.60
N MET A 225 5.82 6.25 8.76
CA MET A 225 4.91 5.25 9.33
C MET A 225 3.59 5.24 8.58
N THR A 226 3.12 4.06 8.19
CA THR A 226 1.80 3.81 7.57
C THR A 226 1.01 2.77 8.37
N HIS A 227 -0.20 2.45 7.90
CA HIS A 227 -1.12 1.49 8.51
C HIS A 227 -1.48 1.82 9.97
N MET A 228 -1.51 3.11 10.32
CA MET A 228 -1.66 3.60 11.69
C MET A 228 -3.12 3.58 12.15
N GLY A 229 -3.40 2.97 13.30
CA GLY A 229 -4.75 2.86 13.85
C GLY A 229 -5.18 4.05 14.72
N ILE A 230 -6.42 4.00 15.22
CA ILE A 230 -7.04 5.02 16.09
C ILE A 230 -6.31 5.28 17.42
N GLN A 231 -5.30 4.47 17.75
CA GLN A 231 -4.50 4.60 18.98
C GLN A 231 -3.25 5.46 18.78
N PHE A 232 -2.97 5.90 17.55
CA PHE A 232 -1.70 6.47 17.14
C PHE A 232 -1.90 7.89 16.58
N ASP A 233 -1.92 8.87 17.47
CA ASP A 233 -2.10 10.29 17.12
C ASP A 233 -0.87 10.86 16.39
N TYR A 234 -1.08 11.67 15.36
CA TYR A 234 -0.01 12.25 14.55
C TYR A 234 0.98 13.11 15.36
N ALA A 235 0.48 14.03 16.20
CA ALA A 235 1.35 14.95 16.93
C ALA A 235 2.13 14.22 18.03
N GLN A 236 1.47 13.26 18.70
CA GLN A 236 2.15 12.39 19.66
C GLN A 236 3.22 11.53 18.98
N ALA A 237 2.91 10.91 17.83
CA ALA A 237 3.86 10.09 17.09
C ALA A 237 5.08 10.91 16.65
N MET A 238 4.88 12.13 16.13
CA MET A 238 5.98 13.07 15.81
C MET A 238 6.87 13.39 17.03
N ALA A 239 6.31 13.45 18.24
CA ALA A 239 7.06 13.73 19.46
C ALA A 239 7.78 12.49 20.01
N ASP A 240 7.28 11.29 19.70
CA ASP A 240 7.80 10.01 20.17
C ASP A 240 8.92 9.46 19.26
N THR A 241 9.16 10.07 18.10
CA THR A 241 10.12 9.60 17.08
C THR A 241 11.26 10.58 16.82
N PRO A 242 12.44 10.10 16.37
CA PRO A 242 13.52 10.98 15.93
C PRO A 242 13.16 11.70 14.62
N ASP A 243 13.85 12.81 14.32
CA ASP A 243 13.55 13.71 13.19
C ASP A 243 13.41 13.04 11.80
N HIS A 244 14.06 11.89 11.57
CA HIS A 244 14.02 11.16 10.30
C HIS A 244 12.97 10.05 10.26
N VAL A 245 12.08 9.97 11.26
CA VAL A 245 10.98 9.02 11.35
C VAL A 245 9.71 9.79 11.64
N GLU A 246 8.78 9.82 10.68
CA GLU A 246 7.56 10.62 10.77
C GLU A 246 6.30 9.76 10.52
N PRO A 247 5.16 10.03 11.19
CA PRO A 247 3.87 9.52 10.72
C PRO A 247 3.54 10.07 9.33
N ALA A 248 3.14 9.19 8.40
CA ALA A 248 2.56 9.60 7.13
C ALA A 248 1.18 10.26 7.34
N TYR A 249 0.68 10.92 6.32
CA TYR A 249 -0.69 11.42 6.26
C TYR A 249 -1.21 11.29 4.83
N ASP A 250 -2.52 11.13 4.68
CA ASP A 250 -3.16 11.03 3.38
C ASP A 250 -2.82 12.25 2.51
N GLY A 251 -2.34 11.99 1.30
CA GLY A 251 -1.86 12.99 0.34
C GLY A 251 -0.42 13.46 0.54
N LEU A 252 0.34 12.89 1.47
CA LEU A 252 1.79 13.09 1.54
C LEU A 252 2.43 12.67 0.21
N VAL A 253 3.24 13.57 -0.36
CA VAL A 253 4.05 13.31 -1.57
C VAL A 253 5.52 13.22 -1.17
N ILE A 254 6.17 12.16 -1.63
CA ILE A 254 7.57 11.83 -1.34
C ILE A 254 8.30 11.77 -2.68
N GLU A 255 9.45 12.44 -2.77
CA GLU A 255 10.34 12.36 -3.93
C GLU A 255 11.63 11.64 -3.53
N VAL A 256 11.99 10.61 -4.29
CA VAL A 256 13.19 9.78 -4.07
C VAL A 256 14.06 9.86 -5.32
N ASN A 257 15.34 10.20 -5.11
CA ASN A 257 16.33 10.33 -6.18
C ASN A 257 16.88 8.98 -6.64
#